data_AF-A0A5N1KWF7-F1
#
_entry.id   AF-A0A5N1KWF7-F1
#
_cell.length_a   1.000
_cell.length_b   1.000
_cell.length_c   1.000
_cell.angle_alpha   90.00
_cell.angle_beta   90.00
_cell.angle_gamma   90.00
#
_symmetry.space_group_name_H-M   'P 1'
#
loop_
_entity.id
_entity.type
_entity.pdbx_description
1 polymer ?
#
loop_
_entity_poly.entity_id
_entity_poly.type
_entity_poly.pdbx_seq_one_letter_code
_entity_poly.pdbx_strand_id
1 'polypeptide(L)'
;MRLTEAREGKTRTQVLAAVADLQRSDGPPIQKDLVEKLPMTKGAVSQNCSRLVEESLLQEHDGRYRVDTGRLLDDYREHFEEYLRRAPQSELYEQEVADTNETRTRTKRSATEYFEADLLEDILLTSLVSSLGKNNIQTLREVFLYTDDVLYHVAYRAVSAETDVPAELKPILRLAACLDATPDLVEELANRHGLHAELAGQSPATEIAKHAYGGA
;
A
#
# COMPACT_ATOMS: atom_id res chain seq x y z
N MET A 1 1.59 -6.20 20.13
CA MET A 1 2.09 -7.27 19.26
C MET A 1 2.38 -6.60 17.93
N ARG A 2 3.63 -6.60 17.45
CA ARG A 2 4.00 -5.88 16.23
C ARG A 2 3.43 -6.61 15.01
N LEU A 3 2.80 -5.89 14.08
CA LEU A 3 2.42 -6.40 12.75
C LEU A 3 3.59 -7.07 12.02
N THR A 4 4.83 -6.71 12.36
CA THR A 4 6.06 -7.25 11.77
C THR A 4 6.55 -8.59 12.34
N GLU A 5 5.94 -9.15 13.40
CA GLU A 5 6.43 -10.38 14.04
C GLU A 5 5.58 -11.63 13.76
N ALA A 6 4.34 -11.46 13.27
CA ALA A 6 3.56 -12.59 12.77
C ALA A 6 4.14 -12.99 11.39
N ARG A 7 4.49 -14.27 11.22
CA ARG A 7 4.83 -14.84 9.90
C ARG A 7 3.60 -14.75 8.99
N GLU A 8 3.35 -13.58 8.41
CA GLU A 8 2.36 -13.40 7.36
C GLU A 8 2.77 -14.29 6.18
N GLY A 9 1.90 -15.22 5.80
CA GLY A 9 2.18 -16.13 4.68
C GLY A 9 1.64 -15.57 3.36
N LYS A 10 2.37 -15.82 2.26
CA LYS A 10 1.96 -15.57 0.86
C LYS A 10 0.47 -15.85 0.61
N THR A 11 -0.01 -16.99 1.09
CA THR A 11 -1.38 -17.46 0.95
C THR A 11 -2.41 -16.49 1.54
N ARG A 12 -2.10 -15.86 2.68
CA ARG A 12 -3.02 -14.93 3.36
C ARG A 12 -3.17 -13.64 2.56
N THR A 13 -2.05 -13.05 2.14
CA THR A 13 -2.03 -11.87 1.27
C THR A 13 -2.74 -12.15 -0.05
N GLN A 14 -2.56 -13.34 -0.64
CA GLN A 14 -3.27 -13.76 -1.84
C GLN A 14 -4.79 -13.86 -1.65
N VAL A 15 -5.26 -14.37 -0.50
CA VAL A 15 -6.70 -14.41 -0.20
C VAL A 15 -7.27 -13.00 -0.05
N LEU A 16 -6.59 -12.13 0.71
CA LEU A 16 -7.02 -10.75 0.88
C LEU A 16 -7.09 -10.00 -0.46
N ALA A 17 -6.07 -10.17 -1.30
CA ALA A 17 -6.04 -9.57 -2.63
C ALA A 17 -7.08 -10.14 -3.60
N ALA A 18 -7.38 -11.45 -3.52
CA ALA A 18 -8.45 -12.05 -4.31
C ALA A 18 -9.84 -11.54 -3.92
N VAL A 19 -10.08 -11.27 -2.63
CA VAL A 19 -11.31 -10.61 -2.18
C VAL A 19 -11.38 -9.19 -2.73
N ALA A 20 -10.28 -8.41 -2.63
CA ALA A 20 -10.20 -7.06 -3.17
C ALA A 20 -10.47 -7.00 -4.69
N ASP A 21 -9.99 -7.98 -5.43
CA ASP A 21 -10.17 -8.07 -6.87
C ASP A 21 -11.62 -8.39 -7.23
N LEU A 22 -12.17 -9.47 -6.65
CA LEU A 22 -13.54 -9.90 -6.91
C LEU A 22 -14.59 -8.88 -6.43
N GLN A 23 -14.36 -8.20 -5.30
CA GLN A 23 -15.30 -7.18 -4.84
C GLN A 23 -15.40 -5.98 -5.78
N ARG A 24 -14.34 -5.68 -6.53
CA ARG A 24 -14.30 -4.61 -7.53
C ARG A 24 -14.96 -5.01 -8.85
N SER A 25 -14.81 -6.26 -9.27
CA SER A 25 -15.36 -6.76 -10.54
C SER A 25 -16.81 -7.25 -10.44
N ASP A 26 -17.09 -8.11 -9.46
CA ASP A 26 -18.31 -8.94 -9.39
C ASP A 26 -19.07 -8.76 -8.06
N GLY A 27 -18.55 -7.91 -7.18
CA GLY A 27 -19.06 -7.70 -5.83
C GLY A 27 -18.52 -8.71 -4.80
N PRO A 28 -18.93 -8.59 -3.52
CA PRO A 28 -18.35 -9.34 -2.41
C PRO A 28 -18.39 -10.86 -2.64
N PRO A 29 -17.24 -11.55 -2.77
CA PRO A 29 -17.20 -12.95 -3.13
C PRO A 29 -17.65 -13.86 -1.98
N ILE A 30 -18.16 -15.03 -2.34
CA ILE A 30 -18.30 -16.16 -1.41
C ILE A 30 -17.05 -17.03 -1.43
N GLN A 31 -16.91 -17.94 -0.46
CA GLN A 31 -15.74 -18.82 -0.38
C GLN A 31 -15.53 -19.66 -1.65
N LYS A 32 -16.61 -20.04 -2.35
CA LYS A 32 -16.54 -20.82 -3.59
C LYS A 32 -15.76 -20.06 -4.67
N ASP A 33 -16.03 -18.77 -4.85
CA ASP A 33 -15.40 -17.92 -5.86
C ASP A 33 -13.89 -17.82 -5.60
N LEU A 34 -13.49 -17.69 -4.34
CA LEU A 34 -12.09 -17.66 -3.92
C LEU A 34 -11.36 -18.98 -4.19
N VAL A 35 -12.03 -20.13 -3.99
CA VAL A 35 -11.47 -21.45 -4.29
C VAL A 35 -11.29 -21.66 -5.79
N GLU A 36 -12.17 -21.10 -6.62
CA GLU A 36 -12.05 -21.17 -8.09
C GLU A 36 -10.93 -20.26 -8.61
N LYS A 37 -10.71 -19.11 -7.97
CA LYS A 37 -9.70 -18.12 -8.38
C LYS A 37 -8.28 -18.45 -7.93
N LEU A 38 -8.11 -19.03 -6.74
CA LEU A 38 -6.81 -19.20 -6.12
C LEU A 38 -6.26 -20.62 -6.27
N PRO A 39 -4.95 -20.80 -6.50
CA PRO A 39 -4.32 -22.11 -6.63
C PRO A 39 -4.07 -22.76 -5.26
N MET A 40 -5.11 -22.89 -4.43
CA MET A 40 -5.03 -23.45 -3.08
C MET A 40 -6.27 -24.27 -2.72
N THR A 41 -6.16 -25.09 -1.67
CA THR A 41 -7.25 -26.00 -1.27
C THR A 41 -8.41 -25.24 -0.61
N LYS A 42 -9.63 -25.80 -0.66
CA LYS A 42 -10.80 -25.26 0.06
C LYS A 42 -10.51 -25.02 1.55
N GLY A 43 -9.79 -25.95 2.20
CA GLY A 43 -9.39 -25.83 3.60
C GLY A 43 -8.46 -24.65 3.86
N ALA A 44 -7.49 -24.42 2.97
CA ALA A 44 -6.58 -23.28 3.05
C ALA A 44 -7.30 -21.94 2.85
N VAL A 45 -8.21 -21.85 1.86
CA VAL A 45 -9.05 -20.65 1.67
C VAL A 45 -9.88 -20.38 2.93
N SER A 46 -10.56 -21.41 3.44
CA SER A 46 -11.40 -21.29 4.65
C SER A 46 -10.61 -20.75 5.83
N GLN A 47 -9.45 -21.34 6.12
CA GLN A 47 -8.62 -20.97 7.26
C GLN A 47 -8.12 -19.53 7.14
N ASN A 48 -7.71 -19.10 5.95
CA ASN A 48 -7.22 -17.73 5.75
C ASN A 48 -8.36 -16.71 5.79
N CYS A 49 -9.55 -17.03 5.26
CA CYS A 49 -10.73 -16.15 5.40
C CYS A 49 -11.09 -15.96 6.87
N SER A 50 -11.21 -17.04 7.65
CA SER A 50 -11.53 -16.94 9.08
C SER A 50 -10.49 -16.11 9.85
N ARG A 51 -9.20 -16.33 9.58
CA ARG A 51 -8.12 -15.54 10.19
C ARG A 51 -8.18 -14.06 9.84
N LEU A 52 -8.40 -13.73 8.57
CA LEU A 52 -8.50 -12.35 8.13
C LEU A 52 -9.74 -11.65 8.72
N VAL A 53 -10.83 -12.38 8.97
CA VAL A 53 -12.00 -11.88 9.71
C VAL A 53 -11.67 -11.65 11.19
N GLU A 54 -10.97 -12.59 11.84
CA GLU A 54 -10.49 -12.41 13.23
C GLU A 54 -9.56 -11.20 13.38
N GLU A 55 -8.73 -10.93 12.36
CA GLU A 55 -7.82 -9.78 12.28
C GLU A 55 -8.52 -8.49 11.84
N SER A 56 -9.83 -8.52 11.57
CA SER A 56 -10.63 -7.40 11.06
C SER A 56 -10.17 -6.84 9.71
N LEU A 57 -9.38 -7.58 8.94
CA LEU A 57 -8.99 -7.23 7.57
C LEU A 57 -10.06 -7.64 6.55
N LEU A 58 -10.91 -8.59 6.90
CA LEU A 58 -12.12 -8.95 6.17
C LEU A 58 -13.36 -8.78 7.05
N GLN A 59 -14.46 -8.37 6.44
CA GLN A 59 -15.80 -8.44 7.00
C GLN A 59 -16.56 -9.59 6.32
N GLU A 60 -17.21 -10.44 7.11
CA GLU A 60 -18.09 -11.49 6.61
C GLU A 60 -19.56 -11.14 6.91
N HIS A 61 -20.40 -11.15 5.88
CA HIS A 61 -21.86 -11.01 6.02
C HIS A 61 -22.57 -11.97 5.06
N ASP A 62 -23.46 -12.80 5.58
CA ASP A 62 -24.18 -13.84 4.81
C ASP A 62 -23.26 -14.72 3.93
N GLY A 63 -22.09 -15.09 4.45
CA GLY A 63 -21.10 -15.91 3.75
C GLY A 63 -20.34 -15.20 2.64
N ARG A 64 -20.48 -13.87 2.52
CA ARG A 64 -19.74 -13.02 1.58
C ARG A 64 -18.67 -12.22 2.31
N TYR A 65 -17.51 -12.09 1.67
CA TYR A 65 -16.34 -11.40 2.23
C TYR A 65 -16.15 -10.03 1.58
N ARG A 66 -15.78 -9.03 2.38
CA ARG A 66 -15.33 -7.71 1.92
C ARG A 66 -14.03 -7.35 2.61
N VAL A 67 -13.13 -6.67 1.93
CA VAL A 67 -11.98 -6.02 2.58
C VAL A 67 -12.50 -4.91 3.48
N ASP A 68 -12.06 -4.91 4.75
CA ASP A 68 -12.25 -3.77 5.64
C ASP A 68 -11.21 -2.70 5.30
N THR A 69 -11.61 -1.71 4.51
CA THR A 69 -10.71 -0.69 4.01
C THR A 69 -10.28 0.29 5.10
N GLY A 70 -11.12 0.51 6.12
CA GLY A 70 -10.76 1.27 7.31
C GLY A 70 -9.62 0.62 8.07
N ARG A 71 -9.72 -0.70 8.32
CA ARG A 71 -8.63 -1.45 8.96
C ARG A 71 -7.36 -1.46 8.11
N LEU A 72 -7.49 -1.65 6.80
CA LEU A 72 -6.35 -1.65 5.88
C LEU A 72 -5.61 -0.30 5.86
N LEU A 73 -6.35 0.82 5.90
CA LEU A 73 -5.81 2.16 6.02
C LEU A 73 -5.12 2.39 7.37
N ASP A 74 -5.69 1.88 8.47
CA ASP A 74 -5.07 1.96 9.78
C ASP A 74 -3.75 1.19 9.83
N ASP A 75 -3.71 -0.04 9.27
CA ASP A 75 -2.48 -0.82 9.18
C ASP A 75 -1.42 -0.13 8.30
N TYR A 76 -1.85 0.52 7.21
CA TYR A 76 -0.94 1.32 6.37
C TYR A 76 -0.45 2.58 7.09
N ARG A 77 -1.30 3.22 7.90
CA ARG A 77 -0.91 4.35 8.75
C ARG A 77 0.13 3.90 9.78
N GLU A 78 -0.06 2.75 10.41
CA GLU A 78 0.93 2.18 11.32
C GLU A 78 2.26 1.93 10.60
N HIS A 79 2.24 1.32 9.41
CA HIS A 79 3.42 1.15 8.55
C HIS A 79 4.12 2.49 8.31
N PHE A 80 3.40 3.52 7.86
CA PHE A 80 3.95 4.85 7.63
C PHE A 80 4.52 5.50 8.90
N GLU A 81 3.85 5.36 10.04
CA GLU A 81 4.35 5.85 11.32
C GLU A 81 5.63 5.15 11.78
N GLU A 82 5.82 3.88 11.43
CA GLU A 82 7.09 3.19 11.67
C GLU A 82 8.24 3.81 10.87
N TYR A 83 8.00 4.27 9.63
CA TYR A 83 9.00 5.02 8.84
C TYR A 83 9.37 6.36 9.47
N LEU A 84 8.40 7.00 10.13
CA LEU A 84 8.61 8.28 10.82
C LEU A 84 9.15 8.12 12.24
N ARG A 85 9.45 6.88 12.68
CA ARG A 85 10.04 6.65 13.99
C ARG A 85 11.40 7.37 14.05
N ARG A 86 11.62 8.07 15.16
CA ARG A 86 12.86 8.85 15.36
C ARG A 86 14.07 7.93 15.29
N ALA A 87 15.11 8.37 14.58
CA ALA A 87 16.41 7.72 14.61
C ALA A 87 17.01 7.86 16.02
N PRO A 88 17.68 6.82 16.53
CA PRO A 88 18.42 6.91 17.79
C PRO A 88 19.51 7.98 17.70
N GLN A 89 19.82 8.62 18.82
CA GLN A 89 20.89 9.61 18.89
C GLN A 89 22.23 9.00 18.45
N SER A 90 22.99 9.76 17.66
CA SER A 90 24.33 9.39 17.20
C SER A 90 25.29 10.53 17.54
N GLU A 91 26.35 10.24 18.30
CA GLU A 91 27.42 11.22 18.59
C GLU A 91 28.26 11.56 17.35
N LEU A 92 28.25 10.69 16.33
CA LEU A 92 29.03 10.86 15.09
C LEU A 92 28.29 11.64 13.99
N TYR A 93 26.95 11.70 14.08
CA TYR A 93 26.06 12.30 13.09
C TYR A 93 24.95 13.10 13.81
N GLU A 94 25.33 13.85 14.85
CA GLU A 94 24.39 14.49 15.77
C GLU A 94 23.46 15.46 15.04
N GLN A 95 24.01 16.27 14.14
CA GLN A 95 23.26 17.25 13.37
C GLN A 95 22.35 16.58 12.33
N GLU A 96 22.86 15.59 11.59
CA GLU A 96 22.08 14.88 10.57
C GLU A 96 20.92 14.09 11.20
N VAL A 97 21.13 13.46 12.37
CA VAL A 97 20.09 12.78 13.13
C VAL A 97 19.07 13.79 13.68
N ALA A 98 19.50 14.96 14.14
CA ALA A 98 18.61 16.02 14.61
C ALA A 98 17.73 16.57 13.49
N ASP A 99 18.32 16.94 12.35
CA ASP A 99 17.63 17.49 11.17
C ASP A 99 16.62 16.48 10.59
N THR A 100 17.01 15.21 10.52
CA THR A 100 16.13 14.12 10.07
C THR A 100 14.94 13.94 11.03
N ASN A 101 15.19 13.97 12.34
CA ASN A 101 14.14 13.82 13.35
C ASN A 101 13.19 15.03 13.42
N GLU A 102 13.69 16.24 13.15
CA GLU A 102 12.85 17.43 13.02
C GLU A 102 11.91 17.32 11.81
N THR A 103 12.45 16.90 10.66
CA THR A 103 11.68 16.65 9.45
C THR A 103 10.59 15.60 9.69
N ARG A 104 10.92 14.46 10.30
CA ARG A 104 9.95 13.40 10.68
C ARG A 104 8.86 13.92 11.63
N THR A 105 9.22 14.76 12.61
CA THR A 105 8.27 15.33 13.57
C THR A 105 7.28 16.28 12.88
N ARG A 106 7.77 17.15 11.99
CA ARG A 106 6.93 18.06 11.20
C ARG A 106 5.98 17.26 10.31
N THR A 107 6.49 16.26 9.64
CA THR A 107 5.73 15.34 8.80
C THR A 107 4.62 14.63 9.57
N LYS A 108 4.91 14.06 10.74
CA LYS A 108 3.91 13.34 11.56
C LYS A 108 2.75 14.25 11.98
N ARG A 109 3.00 15.53 12.26
CA ARG A 109 1.95 16.50 12.65
C ARG A 109 0.98 16.83 11.51
N SER A 110 1.44 16.77 10.27
CA SER A 110 0.62 17.05 9.09
C SER A 110 0.02 15.79 8.46
N ALA A 111 0.43 14.60 8.92
CA ALA A 111 0.11 13.34 8.27
C ALA A 111 -1.35 12.89 8.42
N THR A 112 -2.04 13.30 9.50
CA THR A 112 -3.42 12.88 9.78
C THR A 112 -4.37 13.22 8.63
N GLU A 113 -4.21 14.40 8.03
CA GLU A 113 -5.02 14.86 6.90
C GLU A 113 -4.79 14.03 5.62
N TYR A 114 -3.70 13.26 5.53
CA TYR A 114 -3.36 12.49 4.33
C TYR A 114 -4.07 11.14 4.26
N PHE A 115 -4.44 10.59 5.42
CA PHE A 115 -5.10 9.28 5.53
C PHE A 115 -6.62 9.34 5.40
N GLU A 116 -7.18 10.54 5.23
CA GLU A 116 -8.61 10.75 4.97
C GLU A 116 -8.91 10.89 3.47
N ALA A 117 -7.91 10.75 2.60
CA ALA A 117 -8.08 10.86 1.16
C ALA A 117 -8.60 9.54 0.55
N ASP A 118 -9.79 9.57 -0.06
CA ASP A 118 -10.39 8.44 -0.79
C ASP A 118 -9.41 7.80 -1.80
N LEU A 119 -8.56 8.62 -2.40
CA LEU A 119 -7.55 8.17 -3.35
C LEU A 119 -6.49 7.26 -2.73
N LEU A 120 -6.16 7.41 -1.45
CA LEU A 120 -5.20 6.54 -0.77
C LEU A 120 -5.78 5.14 -0.59
N GLU A 121 -7.05 5.03 -0.25
CA GLU A 121 -7.78 3.75 -0.19
C GLU A 121 -7.73 3.05 -1.55
N ASP A 122 -8.01 3.79 -2.62
CA ASP A 122 -7.98 3.25 -3.97
C ASP A 122 -6.59 2.78 -4.39
N ILE A 123 -5.54 3.52 -4.03
CA ILE A 123 -4.15 3.13 -4.30
C ILE A 123 -3.77 1.88 -3.51
N LEU A 124 -4.17 1.77 -2.23
CA LEU A 124 -3.91 0.59 -1.41
C LEU A 124 -4.60 -0.66 -1.96
N LEU A 125 -5.89 -0.57 -2.24
CA LEU A 125 -6.65 -1.68 -2.83
C LEU A 125 -6.10 -2.07 -4.20
N THR A 126 -5.68 -1.09 -5.01
CA THR A 126 -5.05 -1.39 -6.32
C THR A 126 -3.70 -2.06 -6.15
N SER A 127 -2.87 -1.59 -5.22
CA SER A 127 -1.57 -2.19 -4.91
C SER A 127 -1.72 -3.63 -4.41
N LEU A 128 -2.74 -3.87 -3.58
CA LEU A 128 -3.13 -5.19 -3.09
C LEU A 128 -3.59 -6.10 -4.23
N VAL A 129 -4.53 -5.69 -5.08
CA VAL A 129 -4.96 -6.50 -6.24
C VAL A 129 -3.78 -6.84 -7.15
N SER A 130 -2.92 -5.87 -7.40
CA SER A 130 -1.72 -6.02 -8.24
C SER A 130 -0.71 -7.01 -7.68
N SER A 131 -0.73 -7.27 -6.37
CA SER A 131 0.19 -8.24 -5.76
C SER A 131 -0.14 -9.68 -6.15
N LEU A 132 -1.37 -9.99 -6.60
CA LEU A 132 -1.74 -11.34 -7.05
C LEU A 132 -0.85 -11.86 -8.19
N GLY A 133 -0.44 -10.98 -9.10
CA GLY A 133 0.42 -11.31 -10.23
C GLY A 133 1.92 -11.29 -9.93
N LYS A 134 2.31 -10.91 -8.70
CA LYS A 134 3.72 -10.63 -8.35
C LYS A 134 4.28 -11.67 -7.40
N ASN A 135 5.29 -12.42 -7.85
CA ASN A 135 5.92 -13.47 -7.04
C ASN A 135 6.76 -12.95 -5.86
N ASN A 136 7.20 -11.70 -5.95
CA ASN A 136 8.01 -11.02 -4.94
C ASN A 136 7.19 -10.30 -3.86
N ILE A 137 5.86 -10.29 -3.95
CA ILE A 137 4.99 -9.73 -2.91
C ILE A 137 4.24 -10.88 -2.23
N GLN A 138 4.57 -11.13 -0.97
CA GLN A 138 4.09 -12.28 -0.19
C GLN A 138 3.38 -11.84 1.09
N THR A 139 3.70 -10.66 1.61
CA THR A 139 3.19 -10.14 2.88
C THR A 139 2.43 -8.84 2.68
N LEU A 140 1.59 -8.47 3.64
CA LEU A 140 0.89 -7.19 3.63
C LEU A 140 1.89 -6.03 3.73
N ARG A 141 2.97 -6.22 4.49
CA ARG A 141 4.10 -5.28 4.53
C ARG A 141 4.71 -5.03 3.15
N GLU A 142 4.91 -6.08 2.35
CA GLU A 142 5.42 -5.92 0.98
C GLU A 142 4.39 -5.24 0.05
N VAL A 143 3.09 -5.42 0.30
CA VAL A 143 2.03 -4.65 -0.37
C VAL A 143 2.14 -3.17 0.00
N PHE A 144 2.38 -2.83 1.27
CA PHE A 144 2.57 -1.45 1.70
C PHE A 144 3.83 -0.82 1.11
N LEU A 145 4.96 -1.53 1.11
CA LEU A 145 6.17 -1.10 0.39
C LEU A 145 5.92 -0.86 -1.10
N TYR A 146 5.11 -1.71 -1.73
CA TYR A 146 4.72 -1.51 -3.11
C TYR A 146 3.76 -0.32 -3.28
N THR A 147 2.90 -0.07 -2.31
CA THR A 147 2.02 1.10 -2.27
C THR A 147 2.84 2.38 -2.18
N ASP A 148 3.88 2.42 -1.35
CA ASP A 148 4.81 3.55 -1.23
C ASP A 148 5.46 3.90 -2.59
N ASP A 149 5.88 2.89 -3.33
CA ASP A 149 6.43 3.03 -4.69
C ASP A 149 5.40 3.58 -5.69
N VAL A 150 4.15 3.07 -5.62
CA VAL A 150 3.04 3.59 -6.45
C VAL A 150 2.75 5.05 -6.11
N LEU A 151 2.70 5.41 -4.84
CA LEU A 151 2.47 6.80 -4.38
C LEU A 151 3.55 7.74 -4.90
N TYR A 152 4.82 7.32 -4.81
CA TYR A 152 5.94 8.07 -5.37
C TYR A 152 5.79 8.28 -6.87
N HIS A 153 5.44 7.24 -7.63
CA HIS A 153 5.25 7.35 -9.07
C HIS A 153 4.07 8.23 -9.48
N VAL A 154 2.94 8.13 -8.76
CA VAL A 154 1.79 9.02 -8.95
C VAL A 154 2.20 10.47 -8.69
N ALA A 155 2.95 10.71 -7.61
CA ALA A 155 3.41 12.03 -7.25
C ALA A 155 4.39 12.63 -8.28
N TYR A 156 5.38 11.85 -8.70
CA TYR A 156 6.35 12.25 -9.72
C TYR A 156 5.64 12.63 -11.02
N ARG A 157 4.72 11.79 -11.51
CA ARG A 157 3.96 12.08 -12.74
C ARG A 157 3.12 13.35 -12.62
N ALA A 158 2.46 13.55 -11.49
CA ALA A 158 1.64 14.74 -11.26
C ALA A 158 2.48 16.04 -11.28
N VAL A 159 3.69 16.01 -10.71
CA VAL A 159 4.61 17.17 -10.72
C VAL A 159 5.25 17.37 -12.10
N SER A 160 5.61 16.29 -12.81
CA SER A 160 6.24 16.37 -14.14
C SER A 160 5.28 16.76 -15.26
N ALA A 161 3.96 16.73 -15.03
CA ALA A 161 2.96 17.04 -16.05
C ALA A 161 2.82 18.55 -16.36
N GLU A 162 3.59 19.43 -15.71
CA GLU A 162 3.59 20.90 -15.89
C GLU A 162 2.17 21.53 -15.94
N THR A 163 1.22 20.92 -15.24
CA THR A 163 -0.18 21.35 -15.13
C THR A 163 -0.51 21.58 -13.66
N ASP A 164 -1.57 22.35 -13.38
CA ASP A 164 -2.05 22.53 -12.02
C ASP A 164 -2.45 21.19 -11.42
N VAL A 165 -1.79 20.81 -10.32
CA VAL A 165 -2.09 19.55 -9.63
C VAL A 165 -3.49 19.63 -9.00
N PRO A 166 -4.41 18.70 -9.34
CA PRO A 166 -5.72 18.58 -8.71
C PRO A 166 -5.64 18.58 -7.18
N ALA A 167 -6.62 19.20 -6.52
CA ALA A 167 -6.65 19.28 -5.06
C ALA A 167 -6.62 17.91 -4.38
N GLU A 168 -7.27 16.92 -4.99
CA GLU A 168 -7.34 15.52 -4.56
C GLU A 168 -5.98 14.80 -4.55
N LEU A 169 -5.02 15.24 -5.38
CA LEU A 169 -3.66 14.68 -5.42
C LEU A 169 -2.71 15.33 -4.41
N LYS A 170 -3.07 16.49 -3.83
CA LYS A 170 -2.19 17.21 -2.90
C LYS A 170 -1.86 16.39 -1.63
N PRO A 171 -2.80 15.65 -1.01
CA PRO A 171 -2.48 14.76 0.11
C PRO A 171 -1.48 13.67 -0.29
N ILE A 172 -1.63 13.08 -1.48
CA ILE A 172 -0.73 12.04 -2.01
C ILE A 172 0.67 12.59 -2.29
N LEU A 173 0.77 13.79 -2.87
CA LEU A 173 2.05 14.47 -3.06
C LEU A 173 2.79 14.70 -1.75
N ARG A 174 2.05 15.14 -0.72
CA ARG A 174 2.63 15.37 0.60
C ARG A 174 3.08 14.06 1.23
N LEU A 175 2.29 12.99 1.11
CA LEU A 175 2.64 11.66 1.61
C LEU A 175 3.91 11.11 0.92
N ALA A 176 3.98 11.21 -0.41
CA ALA A 176 5.15 10.78 -1.19
C ALA A 176 6.41 11.58 -0.85
N ALA A 177 6.32 12.90 -0.73
CA ALA A 177 7.45 13.74 -0.32
C ALA A 177 7.97 13.40 1.08
N CYS A 178 7.08 12.93 1.96
CA CYS A 178 7.45 12.48 3.30
C CYS A 178 8.21 11.14 3.29
N LEU A 179 7.88 10.24 2.36
CA LEU A 179 8.60 8.99 2.15
C LEU A 179 10.00 9.25 1.55
N ASP A 180 10.09 10.12 0.55
CA ASP A 180 11.33 10.46 -0.17
C ASP A 180 12.36 11.21 0.71
N ALA A 181 11.91 12.03 1.66
CA ALA A 181 12.77 12.77 2.58
C ALA A 181 13.48 11.91 3.66
N THR A 182 13.46 10.57 3.55
CA THR A 182 14.06 9.66 4.53
C THR A 182 15.38 9.07 4.00
N PRO A 183 16.54 9.33 4.66
CA PRO A 183 17.87 9.01 4.13
C PRO A 183 18.10 7.54 3.71
N ASP A 184 17.54 6.59 4.46
CA ASP A 184 17.73 5.15 4.19
C ASP A 184 16.99 4.67 2.93
N LEU A 185 15.90 5.35 2.55
CA LEU A 185 15.11 5.01 1.37
C LEU A 185 15.82 5.49 0.09
N VAL A 186 16.55 6.61 0.14
CA VAL A 186 17.34 7.14 -0.99
C VAL A 186 18.46 6.16 -1.39
N GLU A 187 19.11 5.53 -0.41
CA GLU A 187 20.12 4.49 -0.63
C GLU A 187 19.51 3.18 -1.15
N GLU A 188 18.33 2.80 -0.67
CA GLU A 188 17.61 1.60 -1.13
C GLU A 188 17.01 1.79 -2.54
N LEU A 189 16.59 3.01 -2.90
CA LEU A 189 16.05 3.38 -4.21
C LEU A 189 17.15 3.55 -5.28
N ALA A 190 18.30 4.12 -4.93
CA ALA A 190 19.47 4.18 -5.82
C ALA A 190 19.90 2.78 -6.30
N ASN A 191 19.66 1.76 -5.46
CA ASN A 191 19.94 0.35 -5.77
C ASN A 191 18.81 -0.37 -6.56
N ARG A 192 17.60 0.21 -6.67
CA ARG A 192 16.43 -0.39 -7.37
C ARG A 192 16.22 0.11 -8.81
N HIS A 193 17.16 0.89 -9.36
CA HIS A 193 17.14 1.41 -10.73
C HIS A 193 16.93 0.35 -11.85
N GLY A 194 17.06 -0.95 -11.56
CA GLY A 194 16.77 -2.04 -12.50
C GLY A 194 15.28 -2.32 -12.78
N LEU A 195 14.35 -1.86 -11.94
CA LEU A 195 12.90 -2.15 -12.10
C LEU A 195 12.18 -1.20 -13.08
N HIS A 196 12.79 -0.07 -13.45
CA HIS A 196 12.22 0.92 -14.37
C HIS A 196 11.93 0.35 -15.77
N ALA A 197 12.62 -0.71 -16.18
CA ALA A 197 12.40 -1.35 -17.47
C ALA A 197 11.14 -2.25 -17.52
N GLU A 198 10.69 -2.79 -16.38
CA GLU A 198 9.57 -3.76 -16.35
C GLU A 198 8.18 -3.11 -16.24
N LEU A 199 8.08 -1.84 -15.84
CA LEU A 199 6.79 -1.13 -15.67
C LEU A 199 6.30 -0.39 -16.94
N ALA A 200 6.99 -0.56 -18.08
CA ALA A 200 6.62 0.02 -19.37
C ALA A 200 5.41 -0.66 -20.06
N GLY A 201 4.78 -1.66 -19.44
CA GLY A 201 3.57 -2.31 -19.94
C GLY A 201 2.53 -2.51 -18.84
N GLN A 202 1.32 -2.02 -19.07
CA GLN A 202 0.09 -2.27 -18.27
C GLN A 202 0.31 -2.30 -16.74
N SER A 203 0.94 -1.24 -16.21
CA SER A 203 1.03 -1.01 -14.77
C SER A 203 -0.29 -0.46 -14.21
N PRO A 204 -0.66 -0.79 -12.96
CA PRO A 204 -1.82 -0.21 -12.26
C PRO A 204 -1.80 1.32 -12.20
N ALA A 205 -0.61 1.93 -12.23
CA ALA A 205 -0.44 3.37 -12.36
C ALA A 205 -1.02 3.94 -13.67
N THR A 206 -1.08 3.13 -14.73
CA THR A 206 -1.68 3.47 -16.02
C THR A 206 -3.20 3.34 -15.98
N GLU A 207 -3.77 2.40 -15.22
CA GLU A 207 -5.22 2.27 -15.02
C GLU A 207 -5.78 3.38 -14.12
N ILE A 208 -5.09 3.71 -13.03
CA ILE A 208 -5.45 4.84 -12.16
C ILE A 208 -5.36 6.18 -12.94
N ALA A 209 -4.33 6.34 -13.79
CA ALA A 209 -4.25 7.50 -14.68
C ALA A 209 -5.40 7.53 -15.71
N LYS A 210 -5.80 6.38 -16.28
CA LYS A 210 -6.96 6.32 -17.18
C LYS A 210 -8.28 6.69 -16.48
N HIS A 211 -8.44 6.32 -15.21
CA HIS A 211 -9.61 6.67 -14.42
C HIS A 211 -9.63 8.15 -14.01
N ALA A 212 -8.47 8.73 -13.64
CA ALA A 212 -8.36 10.14 -13.23
C ALA A 212 -8.39 11.14 -14.40
N TYR A 213 -8.02 10.71 -15.61
CA TYR A 213 -7.90 11.58 -16.79
C TYR A 213 -8.84 11.19 -17.96
N GLY A 214 -9.96 10.51 -17.70
CA GLY A 214 -10.81 9.89 -18.73
C GLY A 214 -10.96 10.68 -20.04
N GLY A 215 -10.35 10.18 -21.12
CA GLY A 215 -10.56 10.67 -22.49
C GLY A 215 -9.53 10.20 -23.53
N ALA A 216 -9.84 9.05 -24.16
CA ALA A 216 -9.31 8.47 -25.42
C ALA A 216 -7.80 8.19 -25.54
#